data_AF-A0A9E5WZ67-F1
#
_entry.id   AF-A0A9E5WZ67-F1
#
_cell.length_a   1.000
_cell.length_b   1.000
_cell.length_c   1.000
_cell.angle_alpha   90.00
_cell.angle_beta   90.00
_cell.angle_gamma   90.00
#
_symmetry.space_group_name_H-M   'P 1'
#
loop_
_entity.id
_entity.type
_entity.pdbx_description
1 polymer ?
#
loop_
_entity_poly.entity_id
_entity_poly.type
_entity_poly.pdbx_seq_one_letter_code
_entity_poly.pdbx_strand_id
1 'polypeptide(L)'
;MTKARTGLRSIRNIYGADIERRKREFIAALTTQPPRSMQALVKLHEDLLFLRAFPGDAQTLRLALHALEQMELWFSKAPRADRATLDDSGAVGSTSRYVFPFPIVQWLVRRAAGEVEIDWRNYDNSTRLDLPLRAFARVAERDGFDSGEYSTREWVAIARRRDVHTDVQWIIEALNTASGFDADQLWTAAEPPIVWDLKGSRWSVTHNALPAKPYVMRRAMRRPARDPVSDIAKPHKHIRLLEPRQARKVIDVTRAALTARCREVVSISYANPNEVHWCDLGQGAALAVIGAVPHYRMSIEANYGYLLLSNGVPIGYGGVTALFRQANTGINIFEPFRGSEAAFLWTAMLRAFHTLFGVRRFIVNGYQFGEGNAEAIRSGAYWFYYRLGFRPVSPTLNKQAAREASRLAKPGAQRSSVATLKALAQGDLVLDLPGFSEEDHFDETLLPQLGARAAGMLAAEPLASRAAAEQRLADRLAATLGVRSMKNWPRAERRAFAMLAAAVSIVPDFANWNRAERQSLIAMMRAKGHAQESDFARAATKTPHLFRALAQELKSGSP
;
A
#
# COMPACT_ATOMS: atom_id res chain seq x y z
N MET A 1 12.64 27.09 -26.03
CA MET A 1 12.30 25.77 -25.47
C MET A 1 12.46 25.70 -23.95
N THR A 2 13.66 25.90 -23.38
CA THR A 2 13.89 25.86 -21.91
C THR A 2 12.96 26.80 -21.15
N LYS A 3 12.71 28.01 -21.67
CA LYS A 3 11.79 29.00 -21.09
C LYS A 3 10.33 28.52 -21.02
N ALA A 4 9.84 27.80 -22.04
CA ALA A 4 8.46 27.29 -22.07
C ALA A 4 8.25 26.14 -21.07
N ARG A 5 9.21 25.20 -20.98
CA ARG A 5 9.18 24.11 -20.01
C ARG A 5 9.27 24.60 -18.57
N THR A 6 10.29 25.41 -18.26
CA THR A 6 10.44 26.01 -16.93
C THR A 6 9.23 26.89 -16.59
N GLY A 7 8.64 27.55 -17.61
CA GLY A 7 7.40 28.29 -17.50
C GLY A 7 6.20 27.42 -17.15
N LEU A 8 6.00 26.27 -17.79
CA LEU A 8 4.88 25.37 -17.48
C LEU A 8 5.01 24.81 -16.05
N ARG A 9 6.18 24.29 -15.68
CA ARG A 9 6.44 23.72 -14.35
C ARG A 9 6.16 24.73 -13.24
N SER A 10 6.54 26.00 -13.42
CA SER A 10 6.40 27.03 -12.39
C SER A 10 4.96 27.50 -12.19
N ILE A 11 4.08 27.33 -13.19
CA ILE A 11 2.67 27.76 -13.11
C ILE A 11 1.68 26.60 -13.05
N ARG A 12 2.11 25.34 -13.14
CA ARG A 12 1.21 24.16 -13.24
C ARG A 12 0.17 24.07 -12.12
N ASN A 13 0.53 24.52 -10.91
CA ASN A 13 -0.33 24.52 -9.72
C ASN A 13 -0.95 25.88 -9.38
N ILE A 14 -0.79 26.87 -10.26
CA ILE A 14 -1.43 28.20 -10.18
C ILE A 14 -2.65 28.18 -11.09
N TYR A 15 -3.72 28.87 -10.71
CA TYR A 15 -5.00 28.85 -11.42
C TYR A 15 -5.53 30.25 -11.66
N GLY A 16 -6.34 30.41 -12.71
CA GLY A 16 -6.90 31.69 -13.16
C GLY A 16 -6.90 31.78 -14.68
N ALA A 17 -7.80 32.59 -15.25
CA ALA A 17 -8.01 32.63 -16.71
C ALA A 17 -6.73 32.94 -17.50
N ASP A 18 -5.94 33.93 -17.06
CA ASP A 18 -4.66 34.27 -17.69
C ASP A 18 -3.61 33.18 -17.55
N ILE A 19 -3.59 32.51 -16.39
CA ILE A 19 -2.65 31.42 -16.12
C ILE A 19 -2.99 30.21 -16.98
N GLU A 20 -4.26 29.85 -17.11
CA GLU A 20 -4.69 28.77 -18.00
C GLU A 20 -4.37 29.10 -19.46
N ARG A 21 -4.59 30.34 -19.92
CA ARG A 21 -4.15 30.76 -21.27
C ARG A 21 -2.66 30.49 -21.49
N ARG A 22 -1.81 30.90 -20.54
CA ARG A 22 -0.35 30.67 -20.61
C ARG A 22 0.01 29.17 -20.57
N LYS A 23 -0.68 28.36 -19.77
CA LYS A 23 -0.49 26.90 -19.77
C LYS A 23 -0.77 26.32 -21.15
N ARG A 24 -1.87 26.72 -21.79
CA ARG A 24 -2.23 26.28 -23.14
C ARG A 24 -1.20 26.69 -24.18
N GLU A 25 -0.70 27.92 -24.13
CA GLU A 25 0.39 28.39 -24.99
C GLU A 25 1.66 27.54 -24.82
N PHE A 26 2.04 27.22 -23.57
CA PHE A 26 3.20 26.37 -23.32
C PHE A 26 2.99 24.93 -23.80
N ILE A 27 1.82 24.32 -23.56
CA ILE A 27 1.50 22.97 -24.05
C ILE A 27 1.55 22.96 -25.58
N ALA A 28 0.94 23.93 -26.25
CA ALA A 28 0.96 24.04 -27.71
C ALA A 28 2.40 24.14 -28.23
N ALA A 29 3.22 25.04 -27.69
CA ALA A 29 4.61 25.19 -28.09
C ALA A 29 5.44 23.91 -27.87
N LEU A 30 5.24 23.22 -26.74
CA LEU A 30 5.94 21.98 -26.40
C LEU A 30 5.43 20.78 -27.22
N THR A 31 4.21 20.83 -27.73
CA THR A 31 3.65 19.78 -28.61
C THR A 31 4.13 19.96 -30.04
N THR A 32 4.16 21.19 -30.55
CA THR A 32 4.67 21.51 -31.89
C THR A 32 6.17 21.22 -32.01
N GLN A 33 6.94 21.53 -30.96
CA GLN A 33 8.36 21.24 -30.90
C GLN A 33 8.70 20.55 -29.58
N PRO A 34 8.61 19.21 -29.51
CA PRO A 34 8.91 18.47 -28.30
C PRO A 34 10.38 18.60 -27.90
N PRO A 35 10.68 18.57 -26.58
CA PRO A 35 12.07 18.55 -26.10
C PRO A 35 12.87 17.39 -26.68
N ARG A 36 14.16 17.60 -26.98
CA ARG A 36 15.03 16.57 -27.54
C ARG A 36 15.68 15.66 -26.49
N SER A 37 15.91 16.15 -25.27
CA SER A 37 16.55 15.35 -24.23
C SER A 37 15.53 14.55 -23.40
N MET A 38 15.89 13.32 -23.04
CA MET A 38 15.02 12.44 -22.24
C MET A 38 14.62 13.08 -20.92
N GLN A 39 15.56 13.69 -20.19
CA GLN A 39 15.28 14.37 -18.93
C GLN A 39 14.23 15.50 -19.10
N ALA A 40 14.22 16.19 -20.24
CA ALA A 40 13.23 17.23 -20.50
C ALA A 40 11.87 16.65 -20.88
N LEU A 41 11.84 15.53 -21.62
CA LEU A 41 10.61 14.80 -21.94
C LEU A 41 9.96 14.21 -20.68
N VAL A 42 10.73 13.62 -19.77
CA VAL A 42 10.22 13.12 -18.48
C VAL A 42 9.58 14.25 -17.68
N LYS A 43 10.23 15.42 -17.58
CA LYS A 43 9.65 16.58 -16.88
C LYS A 43 8.35 17.06 -17.54
N LEU A 44 8.27 17.06 -18.87
CA LEU A 44 7.04 17.38 -19.60
C LEU A 44 5.94 16.37 -19.28
N HIS A 45 6.25 15.07 -19.33
CA HIS A 45 5.32 14.00 -18.97
C HIS A 45 4.75 14.18 -17.57
N GLU A 46 5.59 14.46 -16.57
CA GLU A 46 5.15 14.74 -15.20
C GLU A 46 4.21 15.95 -15.12
N ASP A 47 4.50 17.03 -15.86
CA ASP A 47 3.68 18.24 -15.86
C ASP A 47 2.32 17.99 -16.52
N LEU A 48 2.28 17.20 -17.60
CA LEU A 48 1.04 16.81 -18.25
C LEU A 48 0.19 15.90 -17.35
N LEU A 49 0.81 14.93 -16.67
CA LEU A 49 0.12 14.12 -15.65
C LEU A 49 -0.46 15.00 -14.54
N PHE A 50 0.29 15.99 -14.07
CA PHE A 50 -0.20 16.94 -13.07
C PHE A 50 -1.44 17.69 -13.54
N LEU A 51 -1.43 18.20 -14.78
CA LEU A 51 -2.56 18.92 -15.37
C LEU A 51 -3.76 18.01 -15.63
N ARG A 52 -3.55 16.71 -15.89
CA ARG A 52 -4.62 15.72 -15.95
C ARG A 52 -5.31 15.53 -14.60
N ALA A 53 -4.53 15.44 -13.51
CA ALA A 53 -5.06 15.25 -12.16
C ALA A 53 -5.70 16.52 -11.57
N PHE A 54 -5.12 17.69 -11.87
CA PHE A 54 -5.50 18.99 -11.29
C PHE A 54 -5.74 20.07 -12.36
N PRO A 55 -6.65 19.85 -13.33
CA PRO A 55 -6.91 20.80 -14.42
C PRO A 55 -7.55 22.09 -13.90
N GLY A 56 -7.21 23.25 -14.46
CA GLY A 56 -7.87 24.52 -14.14
C GLY A 56 -9.07 24.84 -15.03
N ASP A 57 -9.06 24.34 -16.28
CA ASP A 57 -10.19 24.41 -17.20
C ASP A 57 -10.23 23.16 -18.12
N ALA A 58 -11.34 22.99 -18.84
CA ALA A 58 -11.56 21.84 -19.72
C ALA A 58 -10.64 21.86 -20.97
N GLN A 59 -10.22 23.03 -21.44
CA GLN A 59 -9.38 23.15 -22.63
C GLN A 59 -7.93 22.76 -22.33
N THR A 60 -7.37 23.22 -21.21
CA THR A 60 -6.08 22.79 -20.67
C THR A 60 -6.07 21.28 -20.46
N LEU A 61 -7.11 20.71 -19.85
CA LEU A 61 -7.24 19.26 -19.68
C LEU A 61 -7.16 18.52 -21.01
N ARG A 62 -7.96 18.96 -21.99
CA ARG A 62 -8.00 18.34 -23.33
C ARG A 62 -6.64 18.38 -24.02
N LEU A 63 -5.95 19.53 -23.98
CA LEU A 63 -4.60 19.66 -24.55
C LEU A 63 -3.58 18.79 -23.82
N ALA A 64 -3.66 18.70 -22.49
CA ALA A 64 -2.77 17.86 -21.71
C ALA A 64 -2.96 16.37 -22.02
N LEU A 65 -4.21 15.92 -22.14
CA LEU A 65 -4.54 14.54 -22.54
C LEU A 65 -4.02 14.23 -23.94
N HIS A 66 -4.24 15.12 -24.91
CA HIS A 66 -3.74 14.92 -26.27
C HIS A 66 -2.20 14.86 -26.31
N ALA A 67 -1.51 15.72 -25.55
CA ALA A 67 -0.05 15.66 -25.47
C ALA A 67 0.45 14.37 -24.78
N LEU A 68 -0.28 13.83 -23.79
CA LEU A 68 0.05 12.54 -23.16
C LEU A 68 -0.02 11.37 -24.16
N GLU A 69 -0.95 11.41 -25.12
CA GLU A 69 -1.05 10.41 -26.21
C GLU A 69 0.19 10.39 -27.11
N GLN A 70 0.93 11.50 -27.20
CA GLN A 70 2.13 11.61 -28.04
C GLN A 70 3.42 11.19 -27.32
N MET A 71 3.37 10.95 -26.00
CA MET A 71 4.57 10.73 -25.19
C MET A 71 5.37 9.51 -25.62
N GLU A 72 4.71 8.41 -25.97
CA GLU A 72 5.37 7.19 -26.45
C GLU A 72 6.20 7.46 -27.70
N LEU A 73 5.60 8.16 -28.68
CA LEU A 73 6.28 8.56 -29.91
C LEU A 73 7.47 9.50 -29.63
N TRP A 74 7.37 10.38 -28.64
CA TRP A 74 8.46 11.28 -28.30
C TRP A 74 9.60 10.55 -27.59
N PHE A 75 9.28 9.61 -26.69
CA PHE A 75 10.28 8.76 -26.05
C PHE A 75 10.96 7.83 -27.06
N SER A 76 10.23 7.28 -28.03
CA SER A 76 10.78 6.34 -29.02
C SER A 76 11.83 6.98 -29.95
N LYS A 77 11.80 8.30 -30.11
CA LYS A 77 12.77 9.06 -30.92
C LYS A 77 14.12 9.27 -30.21
N ALA A 78 14.20 9.01 -28.91
CA ALA A 78 15.45 9.13 -28.17
C ALA A 78 16.37 7.91 -28.41
N PRO A 79 17.70 8.09 -28.31
CA PRO A 79 18.66 7.00 -28.37
C PRO A 79 18.33 5.87 -27.37
N ARG A 80 18.72 4.63 -27.68
CA ARG A 80 18.43 3.46 -26.82
C ARG A 80 18.94 3.62 -25.38
N ALA A 81 20.14 4.18 -25.21
CA ALA A 81 20.72 4.44 -23.89
C ALA A 81 19.87 5.41 -23.06
N ASP A 82 19.35 6.46 -23.70
CA ASP A 82 18.44 7.42 -23.05
C ASP A 82 17.09 6.78 -22.70
N ARG A 83 16.55 5.93 -23.59
CA ARG A 83 15.29 5.20 -23.31
C ARG A 83 15.41 4.26 -22.12
N ALA A 84 16.56 3.61 -21.92
CA ALA A 84 16.79 2.76 -20.76
C ALA A 84 16.69 3.52 -19.43
N THR A 85 16.87 4.85 -19.42
CA THR A 85 16.67 5.66 -18.20
C THR A 85 15.20 5.80 -17.78
N LEU A 86 14.26 5.38 -18.64
CA LEU A 86 12.83 5.27 -18.30
C LEU A 86 12.47 3.93 -17.66
N ASP A 87 13.36 2.94 -17.70
CA ASP A 87 13.05 1.63 -17.12
C ASP A 87 12.69 1.78 -15.64
N ASP A 88 11.73 0.97 -15.20
CA ASP A 88 11.12 0.99 -13.87
C ASP A 88 10.36 2.28 -13.48
N SER A 89 10.27 3.28 -14.39
CA SER A 89 9.46 4.49 -14.17
C SER A 89 7.95 4.26 -14.35
N GLY A 90 7.58 3.20 -15.05
CA GLY A 90 6.22 2.85 -15.44
C GLY A 90 5.63 3.69 -16.58
N ALA A 91 6.41 4.59 -17.18
CA ALA A 91 5.97 5.40 -18.32
C ALA A 91 5.63 4.53 -19.55
N VAL A 92 4.78 5.04 -20.44
CA VAL A 92 4.51 4.34 -21.71
C VAL A 92 5.82 4.16 -22.50
N GLY A 93 6.02 2.97 -23.06
CA GLY A 93 7.23 2.61 -23.81
C GLY A 93 8.48 2.33 -22.95
N SER A 94 8.38 2.32 -21.61
CA SER A 94 9.45 1.82 -20.73
C SER A 94 9.31 0.33 -20.48
N THR A 95 10.31 -0.27 -19.82
CA THR A 95 10.22 -1.64 -19.30
C THR A 95 10.29 -1.64 -17.77
N SER A 96 9.44 -2.42 -17.11
CA SER A 96 9.52 -2.66 -15.66
C SER A 96 10.08 -4.06 -15.40
N ARG A 97 11.08 -4.19 -14.54
CA ARG A 97 11.68 -5.48 -14.15
C ARG A 97 11.58 -5.68 -12.65
N TYR A 98 10.95 -6.77 -12.24
CA TYR A 98 10.77 -7.05 -10.82
C TYR A 98 10.45 -8.51 -10.54
N VAL A 99 10.69 -8.96 -9.31
CA VAL A 99 10.19 -10.24 -8.80
C VAL A 99 8.78 -9.98 -8.24
N PHE A 100 7.76 -10.16 -9.08
CA PHE A 100 6.38 -9.87 -8.68
C PHE A 100 5.75 -11.02 -7.86
N PRO A 101 4.95 -10.71 -6.82
CA PRO A 101 4.15 -11.70 -6.11
C PRO A 101 3.18 -12.43 -7.03
N PHE A 102 2.85 -13.68 -6.71
CA PHE A 102 2.01 -14.53 -7.56
C PHE A 102 0.67 -13.89 -7.96
N PRO A 103 -0.12 -13.24 -7.06
CA PRO A 103 -1.38 -12.63 -7.47
C PRO A 103 -1.22 -11.43 -8.42
N ILE A 104 -0.07 -10.74 -8.38
CA ILE A 104 0.25 -9.67 -9.32
C ILE A 104 0.57 -10.27 -10.69
N VAL A 105 1.34 -11.36 -10.75
CA VAL A 105 1.63 -12.03 -12.04
C VAL A 105 0.37 -12.64 -12.64
N GLN A 106 -0.49 -13.27 -11.84
CA GLN A 106 -1.82 -13.69 -12.28
C GLN A 106 -2.66 -12.53 -12.84
N TRP A 107 -2.57 -11.35 -12.22
CA TRP A 107 -3.25 -10.16 -12.71
C TRP A 107 -2.66 -9.67 -14.03
N LEU A 108 -1.34 -9.60 -14.15
CA LEU A 108 -0.63 -9.21 -15.37
C LEU A 108 -0.97 -10.15 -16.52
N VAL A 109 -0.85 -11.47 -16.34
CA VAL A 109 -1.21 -12.46 -17.37
C VAL A 109 -2.64 -12.29 -17.87
N ARG A 110 -3.59 -11.95 -16.97
CA ARG A 110 -5.01 -11.75 -17.35
C ARG A 110 -5.31 -10.38 -17.97
N ARG A 111 -4.58 -9.33 -17.62
CA ARG A 111 -4.94 -7.94 -17.97
C ARG A 111 -4.00 -7.28 -18.97
N ALA A 112 -2.78 -7.80 -19.09
CA ALA A 112 -1.67 -7.32 -19.90
C ALA A 112 -1.07 -8.51 -20.68
N ALA A 113 -1.94 -9.33 -21.28
CA ALA A 113 -1.54 -10.54 -22.00
C ALA A 113 -0.58 -10.18 -23.15
N GLY A 114 0.53 -10.90 -23.24
CA GLY A 114 1.60 -10.64 -24.21
C GLY A 114 2.53 -9.47 -23.86
N GLU A 115 2.24 -8.70 -22.81
CA GLU A 115 3.12 -7.61 -22.34
C GLU A 115 4.18 -8.11 -21.33
N VAL A 116 4.03 -9.32 -20.79
CA VAL A 116 4.86 -9.85 -19.68
C VAL A 116 5.54 -11.17 -19.99
N GLU A 117 6.81 -11.30 -19.61
CA GLU A 117 7.63 -12.50 -19.79
C GLU A 117 8.61 -12.71 -18.63
N ILE A 118 9.08 -13.93 -18.42
CA ILE A 118 10.20 -14.23 -17.52
C ILE A 118 11.47 -13.58 -18.09
N ASP A 119 12.23 -12.86 -17.26
CA ASP A 119 13.54 -12.32 -17.64
C ASP A 119 14.60 -13.43 -17.62
N TRP A 120 14.49 -14.40 -18.53
CA TRP A 120 15.40 -15.54 -18.62
C TRP A 120 16.88 -15.14 -18.75
N ARG A 121 17.16 -13.93 -19.25
CA ARG A 121 18.53 -13.42 -19.38
C ARG A 121 19.13 -12.99 -18.05
N ASN A 122 18.29 -12.50 -17.13
CA ASN A 122 18.68 -11.99 -15.83
C ASN A 122 18.17 -12.90 -14.69
N TYR A 123 17.86 -14.16 -15.00
CA TYR A 123 17.44 -15.13 -14.00
C TYR A 123 18.59 -16.09 -13.66
N ASP A 124 19.44 -15.66 -12.73
CA ASP A 124 20.71 -16.32 -12.38
C ASP A 124 20.57 -17.81 -12.05
N ASN A 125 19.46 -18.20 -11.41
CA ASN A 125 19.17 -19.59 -11.09
C ASN A 125 17.75 -19.99 -11.52
N SER A 126 17.60 -20.31 -12.79
CA SER A 126 16.33 -20.77 -13.36
C SER A 126 15.79 -22.08 -12.77
N THR A 127 16.64 -22.94 -12.17
CA THR A 127 16.21 -24.20 -11.53
C THR A 127 15.28 -23.97 -10.33
N ARG A 128 15.21 -22.75 -9.80
CA ARG A 128 14.23 -22.38 -8.78
C ARG A 128 12.78 -22.50 -9.29
N LEU A 129 12.55 -22.53 -10.60
CA LEU A 129 11.25 -22.83 -11.20
C LEU A 129 10.93 -24.33 -11.27
N ASP A 130 11.88 -25.23 -11.03
CA ASP A 130 11.66 -26.67 -11.19
C ASP A 130 10.58 -27.19 -10.23
N LEU A 131 10.57 -26.69 -8.99
CA LEU A 131 9.55 -27.07 -8.02
C LEU A 131 8.13 -26.59 -8.42
N PRO A 132 7.93 -25.32 -8.82
CA PRO A 132 6.69 -24.89 -9.48
C PRO A 132 6.28 -25.74 -10.69
N LEU A 133 7.21 -26.09 -11.58
CA LEU A 133 6.92 -26.89 -12.78
C LEU A 133 6.49 -28.33 -12.40
N ARG A 134 7.15 -28.96 -11.43
CA ARG A 134 6.79 -30.28 -10.90
C ARG A 134 5.37 -30.35 -10.33
N ALA A 135 4.86 -29.22 -9.82
CA ALA A 135 3.52 -29.14 -9.23
C ALA A 135 2.41 -29.46 -10.23
N PHE A 136 2.65 -29.26 -11.53
CA PHE A 136 1.68 -29.59 -12.59
C PHE A 136 2.21 -30.58 -13.65
N ALA A 137 3.52 -30.86 -13.68
CA ALA A 137 4.10 -31.85 -14.58
C ALA A 137 3.50 -33.24 -14.37
N ARG A 138 3.19 -33.92 -15.47
CA ARG A 138 2.66 -35.30 -15.46
C ARG A 138 3.75 -36.32 -15.21
N VAL A 139 3.39 -37.53 -14.78
CA VAL A 139 4.37 -38.58 -14.45
C VAL A 139 5.34 -38.85 -15.61
N ALA A 140 4.83 -39.00 -16.83
CA ALA A 140 5.65 -39.22 -18.02
C ALA A 140 6.55 -38.02 -18.39
N GLU A 141 6.16 -36.80 -18.01
CA GLU A 141 6.98 -35.59 -18.20
C GLU A 141 8.14 -35.53 -17.20
N ARG A 142 7.93 -36.04 -15.97
CA ARG A 142 8.93 -35.99 -14.90
C ARG A 142 10.18 -36.81 -15.20
N ASP A 143 10.03 -37.96 -15.85
CA ASP A 143 11.17 -38.80 -16.23
C ASP A 143 12.16 -38.02 -17.11
N GLY A 144 11.64 -37.20 -18.05
CA GLY A 144 12.45 -36.32 -18.88
C GLY A 144 12.92 -35.06 -18.14
N PHE A 145 12.03 -34.41 -17.38
CA PHE A 145 12.35 -33.17 -16.69
C PHE A 145 13.41 -33.35 -15.60
N ASP A 146 13.35 -34.44 -14.85
CA ASP A 146 14.23 -34.73 -13.72
C ASP A 146 15.51 -35.46 -14.12
N SER A 147 15.67 -35.80 -15.42
CA SER A 147 16.85 -36.51 -15.95
C SER A 147 18.14 -35.70 -15.88
N GLY A 148 18.04 -34.37 -15.84
CA GLY A 148 19.16 -33.44 -15.98
C GLY A 148 19.63 -33.22 -17.43
N GLU A 149 18.99 -33.84 -18.43
CA GLU A 149 19.32 -33.67 -19.85
C GLU A 149 18.88 -32.30 -20.40
N TYR A 150 17.86 -31.69 -19.80
CA TYR A 150 17.29 -30.41 -20.22
C TYR A 150 17.44 -29.37 -19.11
N SER A 151 17.83 -28.16 -19.46
CA SER A 151 17.66 -27.02 -18.54
C SER A 151 16.18 -26.71 -18.34
N THR A 152 15.86 -26.02 -17.24
CA THR A 152 14.49 -25.55 -16.96
C THR A 152 13.88 -24.79 -18.14
N ARG A 153 14.65 -23.91 -18.79
CA ARG A 153 14.17 -23.10 -19.91
C ARG A 153 13.93 -23.93 -21.17
N GLU A 154 14.81 -24.88 -21.47
CA GLU A 154 14.61 -25.80 -22.60
C GLU A 154 13.37 -26.66 -22.37
N TRP A 155 13.17 -27.15 -21.15
CA TRP A 155 11.96 -27.89 -20.80
C TRP A 155 10.69 -27.07 -20.98
N VAL A 156 10.68 -25.82 -20.49
CA VAL A 156 9.57 -24.88 -20.70
C VAL A 156 9.31 -24.69 -22.20
N ALA A 157 10.34 -24.54 -23.03
CA ALA A 157 10.18 -24.38 -24.47
C ALA A 157 9.58 -25.63 -25.15
N ILE A 158 9.89 -26.83 -24.65
CA ILE A 158 9.33 -28.12 -25.14
C ILE A 158 7.86 -28.28 -24.69
N ALA A 159 7.59 -28.04 -23.41
CA ALA A 159 6.31 -28.35 -22.77
C ALA A 159 5.23 -27.26 -22.95
N ARG A 160 5.64 -26.01 -23.21
CA ARG A 160 4.71 -24.88 -23.34
C ARG A 160 3.70 -25.10 -24.46
N ARG A 161 2.44 -24.80 -24.16
CA ARG A 161 1.36 -24.78 -25.16
C ARG A 161 1.66 -23.77 -26.27
N ARG A 162 1.36 -24.12 -27.53
CA ARG A 162 1.63 -23.26 -28.70
C ARG A 162 0.69 -22.05 -28.83
N ASP A 163 -0.45 -22.05 -28.13
CA ASP A 163 -1.49 -21.03 -28.22
C ASP A 163 -1.35 -19.89 -27.19
N VAL A 164 -0.38 -19.96 -26.29
CA VAL A 164 -0.08 -18.89 -25.32
C VAL A 164 0.97 -17.92 -25.85
N HIS A 165 0.94 -16.67 -25.38
CA HIS A 165 1.86 -15.64 -25.84
C HIS A 165 3.26 -15.78 -25.23
N THR A 166 3.34 -16.07 -23.93
CA THR A 166 4.58 -16.02 -23.14
C THR A 166 4.75 -17.23 -22.22
N ASP A 167 5.97 -17.50 -21.78
CA ASP A 167 6.27 -18.63 -20.89
C ASP A 167 5.59 -18.44 -19.53
N VAL A 168 5.64 -17.21 -18.99
CA VAL A 168 4.94 -16.85 -17.75
C VAL A 168 3.44 -17.07 -17.83
N GLN A 169 2.79 -16.79 -18.96
CA GLN A 169 1.36 -17.03 -19.12
C GLN A 169 1.04 -18.52 -18.92
N TRP A 170 1.77 -19.40 -19.59
CA TRP A 170 1.57 -20.84 -19.51
C TRP A 170 1.81 -21.37 -18.09
N ILE A 171 2.93 -20.99 -17.45
CA ILE A 171 3.28 -21.45 -16.10
C ILE A 171 2.20 -21.03 -15.10
N ILE A 172 1.74 -19.78 -15.16
CA ILE A 172 0.72 -19.26 -14.24
C ILE A 172 -0.64 -19.92 -14.48
N GLU A 173 -1.05 -20.11 -15.73
CA GLU A 173 -2.28 -20.84 -16.05
C GLU A 173 -2.23 -22.28 -15.53
N ALA A 174 -1.10 -22.98 -15.70
CA ALA A 174 -0.90 -24.34 -15.21
C ALA A 174 -0.92 -24.42 -13.68
N LEU A 175 -0.17 -23.53 -12.99
CA LEU A 175 -0.15 -23.44 -11.53
C LEU A 175 -1.54 -23.16 -10.93
N ASN A 176 -2.38 -22.36 -11.60
CA ASN A 176 -3.75 -22.09 -11.14
C ASN A 176 -4.65 -23.33 -11.17
N THR A 177 -4.30 -24.34 -11.97
CA THR A 177 -5.04 -25.60 -12.07
C THR A 177 -4.39 -26.74 -11.29
N ALA A 178 -3.18 -26.53 -10.78
CA ALA A 178 -2.46 -27.51 -9.98
C ALA A 178 -3.18 -27.73 -8.64
N SER A 179 -3.29 -28.99 -8.23
CA SER A 179 -3.91 -29.39 -6.97
C SER A 179 -2.89 -30.00 -6.03
N GLY A 180 -3.04 -29.78 -4.72
CA GLY A 180 -2.16 -30.36 -3.70
C GLY A 180 -0.91 -29.54 -3.38
N PHE A 181 -0.77 -28.36 -3.99
CA PHE A 181 0.33 -27.42 -3.75
C PHE A 181 -0.19 -26.02 -3.49
N ASP A 182 0.60 -25.22 -2.77
CA ASP A 182 0.37 -23.79 -2.62
C ASP A 182 1.18 -23.05 -3.71
N ALA A 183 0.50 -22.71 -4.80
CA ALA A 183 1.12 -22.05 -5.96
C ALA A 183 1.75 -20.70 -5.61
N ASP A 184 1.19 -19.98 -4.63
CA ASP A 184 1.77 -18.71 -4.18
C ASP A 184 3.11 -18.95 -3.49
N GLN A 185 3.17 -19.89 -2.53
CA GLN A 185 4.43 -20.23 -1.86
C GLN A 185 5.49 -20.76 -2.82
N LEU A 186 5.10 -21.60 -3.78
CA LEU A 186 6.02 -22.12 -4.80
C LEU A 186 6.59 -20.99 -5.66
N TRP A 187 5.74 -20.06 -6.11
CA TRP A 187 6.17 -18.90 -6.89
C TRP A 187 7.06 -17.96 -6.09
N THR A 188 6.69 -17.67 -4.84
CA THR A 188 7.48 -16.85 -3.91
C THR A 188 8.84 -17.47 -3.65
N ALA A 189 8.93 -18.79 -3.48
CA ALA A 189 10.21 -19.48 -3.30
C ALA A 189 11.07 -19.47 -4.57
N ALA A 190 10.43 -19.44 -5.75
CA ALA A 190 11.13 -19.42 -7.03
C ALA A 190 11.76 -18.05 -7.35
N GLU A 191 11.12 -16.96 -6.92
CA GLU A 191 11.53 -15.56 -7.18
C GLU A 191 11.86 -15.27 -8.67
N PRO A 192 11.00 -15.65 -9.63
CA PRO A 192 11.27 -15.42 -11.04
C PRO A 192 11.22 -13.91 -11.35
N PRO A 193 12.29 -13.33 -11.95
CA PRO A 193 12.25 -11.96 -12.43
C PRO A 193 11.32 -11.88 -13.64
N ILE A 194 10.41 -10.92 -13.62
CA ILE A 194 9.44 -10.69 -14.69
C ILE A 194 9.74 -9.35 -15.35
N VAL A 195 9.75 -9.36 -16.68
CA VAL A 195 9.79 -8.17 -17.54
C VAL A 195 8.36 -7.82 -17.92
N TRP A 196 7.99 -6.55 -17.75
CA TRP A 196 6.76 -5.97 -18.29
C TRP A 196 7.10 -4.87 -19.29
N ASP A 197 6.82 -5.12 -20.58
CA ASP A 197 6.95 -4.13 -21.65
C ASP A 197 5.71 -3.22 -21.68
N LEU A 198 5.89 -1.94 -21.38
CA LEU A 198 4.81 -0.96 -21.32
C LEU A 198 4.58 -0.22 -22.65
N LYS A 199 5.16 -0.70 -23.75
CA LYS A 199 4.88 -0.19 -25.10
C LYS A 199 3.41 -0.39 -25.46
N GLY A 200 2.71 0.71 -25.78
CA GLY A 200 1.26 0.71 -26.02
C GLY A 200 0.38 0.28 -24.84
N SER A 201 0.95 0.04 -23.65
CA SER A 201 0.20 -0.51 -22.52
C SER A 201 -0.75 0.53 -21.91
N ARG A 202 -2.04 0.19 -21.86
CA ARG A 202 -3.06 0.98 -21.15
C ARG A 202 -2.83 1.07 -19.64
N TRP A 203 -1.99 0.19 -19.09
CA TRP A 203 -1.68 0.11 -17.66
C TRP A 203 -0.43 0.90 -17.28
N SER A 204 0.32 1.41 -18.27
CA SER A 204 1.38 2.38 -18.03
C SER A 204 0.86 3.58 -17.23
N VAL A 205 1.73 4.19 -16.45
CA VAL A 205 1.37 5.32 -15.58
C VAL A 205 0.90 6.54 -16.38
N THR A 206 1.29 6.61 -17.66
CA THR A 206 0.86 7.63 -18.62
C THR A 206 -0.65 7.55 -18.88
N HIS A 207 -1.19 6.33 -19.00
CA HIS A 207 -2.59 6.10 -19.37
C HIS A 207 -3.48 5.73 -18.17
N ASN A 208 -2.91 5.08 -17.16
CA ASN A 208 -3.62 4.54 -16.00
C ASN A 208 -4.42 5.61 -15.24
N ALA A 209 -5.74 5.50 -15.28
CA ALA A 209 -6.66 6.25 -14.44
C ALA A 209 -8.02 5.56 -14.37
N LEU A 210 -8.76 5.83 -13.31
CA LEU A 210 -10.19 5.59 -13.29
C LEU A 210 -10.90 6.64 -14.17
N PRO A 211 -11.92 6.26 -14.95
CA PRO A 211 -12.76 7.23 -15.63
C PRO A 211 -13.42 8.18 -14.61
N ALA A 212 -13.07 9.46 -14.66
CA ALA A 212 -13.67 10.50 -13.82
C ALA A 212 -14.62 11.34 -14.67
N LYS A 213 -15.92 11.26 -14.40
CA LYS A 213 -16.92 12.17 -14.99
C LYS A 213 -17.95 12.55 -13.93
N PRO A 214 -18.25 13.85 -13.74
CA PRO A 214 -17.56 15.01 -14.34
C PRO A 214 -16.15 15.23 -13.75
N TYR A 215 -15.25 15.84 -14.52
CA TYR A 215 -13.95 16.31 -14.03
C TYR A 215 -14.15 17.57 -13.18
N VAL A 216 -13.48 17.65 -12.03
CA VAL A 216 -13.50 18.85 -11.19
C VAL A 216 -12.33 19.75 -11.54
N MET A 217 -12.67 20.96 -12.02
CA MET A 217 -11.70 22.01 -12.34
C MET A 217 -11.25 22.74 -11.07
N ARG A 218 -9.95 23.00 -10.97
CA ARG A 218 -9.30 23.60 -9.81
C ARG A 218 -9.26 25.11 -9.93
N ARG A 219 -9.52 25.76 -8.79
CA ARG A 219 -9.35 27.21 -8.61
C ARG A 219 -8.17 27.56 -7.69
N ALA A 220 -7.78 26.64 -6.83
CA ALA A 220 -6.65 26.73 -5.91
C ALA A 220 -6.33 25.33 -5.35
N MET A 221 -5.14 25.16 -4.80
CA MET A 221 -4.83 24.00 -3.96
C MET A 221 -5.40 24.18 -2.55
N ARG A 222 -6.05 23.15 -2.02
CA ARG A 222 -6.59 23.19 -0.66
C ARG A 222 -5.46 23.15 0.37
N ARG A 223 -5.71 23.80 1.51
CA ARG A 223 -4.85 23.76 2.70
C ARG A 223 -5.55 22.96 3.80
N PRO A 224 -4.78 22.31 4.69
CA PRO A 224 -5.34 21.73 5.92
C PRO A 224 -6.16 22.74 6.71
N ALA A 225 -7.06 22.24 7.56
CA ALA A 225 -7.70 23.06 8.58
C ALA A 225 -6.65 23.74 9.48
N ARG A 226 -7.01 24.88 10.08
CA ARG A 226 -6.13 25.58 11.05
C ARG A 226 -5.77 24.71 12.23
N ASP A 227 -6.71 23.88 12.66
CA ASP A 227 -6.52 22.81 13.65
C ASP A 227 -6.73 21.44 12.97
N PRO A 228 -5.66 20.82 12.46
CA PRO A 228 -5.74 19.50 11.85
C PRO A 228 -6.26 18.41 12.79
N VAL A 229 -5.90 18.47 14.07
CA VAL A 229 -6.22 17.42 15.06
C VAL A 229 -7.73 17.36 15.30
N SER A 230 -8.35 18.52 15.55
CA SER A 230 -9.80 18.60 15.71
C SER A 230 -10.56 18.25 14.43
N ASP A 231 -10.00 18.54 13.25
CA ASP A 231 -10.63 18.16 11.98
C ASP A 231 -10.57 16.64 11.72
N ILE A 232 -9.43 16.01 12.01
CA ILE A 232 -9.24 14.56 11.88
C ILE A 232 -10.17 13.78 12.81
N ALA A 233 -10.43 14.30 14.02
CA ALA A 233 -11.33 13.69 14.99
C ALA A 233 -12.81 13.68 14.57
N LYS A 234 -13.20 14.43 13.53
CA LYS A 234 -14.58 14.45 13.05
C LYS A 234 -14.87 13.23 12.15
N PRO A 235 -16.02 12.57 12.28
CA PRO A 235 -16.40 11.50 11.36
C PRO A 235 -16.42 11.96 9.89
N HIS A 236 -15.85 11.16 9.00
CA HIS A 236 -15.89 11.37 7.56
C HIS A 236 -17.23 10.86 7.00
N LYS A 237 -18.08 11.76 6.50
CA LYS A 237 -19.48 11.44 6.14
C LYS A 237 -19.63 10.66 4.84
N HIS A 238 -18.64 10.69 3.95
CA HIS A 238 -18.72 10.12 2.60
C HIS A 238 -17.78 8.94 2.41
N ILE A 239 -17.98 7.89 3.20
CA ILE A 239 -17.30 6.60 3.05
C ILE A 239 -18.35 5.57 2.66
N ARG A 240 -18.09 4.81 1.59
CA ARG A 240 -18.93 3.69 1.17
C ARG A 240 -18.10 2.47 0.85
N LEU A 241 -18.60 1.29 1.17
CA LEU A 241 -18.07 0.04 0.65
C LEU A 241 -18.42 -0.06 -0.84
N LEU A 242 -17.45 -0.40 -1.70
CA LEU A 242 -17.69 -0.58 -3.12
C LEU A 242 -18.25 -1.98 -3.40
N GLU A 243 -19.17 -2.04 -4.36
CA GLU A 243 -19.60 -3.30 -4.95
C GLU A 243 -18.41 -4.04 -5.61
N PRO A 244 -18.36 -5.38 -5.58
CA PRO A 244 -17.19 -6.13 -6.06
C PRO A 244 -16.74 -5.79 -7.49
N ARG A 245 -17.68 -5.47 -8.39
CA ARG A 245 -17.36 -5.06 -9.76
C ARG A 245 -16.65 -3.69 -9.81
N GLN A 246 -17.05 -2.75 -8.97
CA GLN A 246 -16.40 -1.44 -8.86
C GLN A 246 -15.06 -1.56 -8.14
N ALA A 247 -15.02 -2.35 -7.05
CA ALA A 247 -13.82 -2.65 -6.29
C ALA A 247 -12.70 -3.23 -7.17
N ARG A 248 -13.01 -4.20 -8.04
CA ARG A 248 -12.04 -4.78 -9.00
C ARG A 248 -11.42 -3.74 -9.92
N LYS A 249 -12.20 -2.78 -10.43
CA LYS A 249 -11.65 -1.70 -11.29
C LYS A 249 -10.68 -0.81 -10.52
N VAL A 250 -10.99 -0.51 -9.26
CA VAL A 250 -10.10 0.25 -8.37
C VAL A 250 -8.82 -0.55 -8.11
N ILE A 251 -8.94 -1.84 -7.77
CA ILE A 251 -7.80 -2.75 -7.57
C ILE A 251 -6.91 -2.81 -8.81
N ASP A 252 -7.49 -2.91 -10.01
CA ASP A 252 -6.72 -2.92 -11.27
C ASP A 252 -5.88 -1.65 -11.45
N VAL A 253 -6.51 -0.48 -11.24
CA VAL A 253 -5.82 0.82 -11.33
C VAL A 253 -4.74 0.95 -10.26
N THR A 254 -5.02 0.48 -9.04
CA THR A 254 -4.06 0.49 -7.94
C THR A 254 -2.86 -0.41 -8.24
N ARG A 255 -3.09 -1.66 -8.66
CA ARG A 255 -2.01 -2.59 -9.04
C ARG A 255 -1.17 -2.00 -10.17
N ALA A 256 -1.79 -1.52 -11.25
CA ALA A 256 -1.07 -0.86 -12.34
C ALA A 256 -0.22 0.33 -11.85
N ALA A 257 -0.74 1.15 -10.94
CA ALA A 257 -0.02 2.32 -10.43
C ALA A 257 1.24 1.96 -9.60
N LEU A 258 1.24 0.81 -8.93
CA LEU A 258 2.36 0.35 -8.10
C LEU A 258 3.30 -0.55 -8.90
N THR A 259 2.76 -1.61 -9.52
CA THR A 259 3.50 -2.66 -10.24
C THR A 259 4.32 -2.08 -11.39
N ALA A 260 3.78 -1.12 -12.16
CA ALA A 260 4.54 -0.50 -13.26
C ALA A 260 5.78 0.27 -12.76
N ARG A 261 5.83 0.63 -11.48
CA ARG A 261 6.96 1.33 -10.84
C ARG A 261 7.81 0.41 -9.96
N CYS A 262 7.62 -0.90 -10.09
CA CYS A 262 8.30 -1.90 -9.25
C CYS A 262 8.08 -1.64 -7.75
N ARG A 263 6.87 -1.18 -7.38
CA ARG A 263 6.46 -0.92 -6.00
C ARG A 263 5.47 -1.98 -5.54
N GLU A 264 5.54 -2.31 -4.26
CA GLU A 264 4.65 -3.29 -3.65
C GLU A 264 4.03 -2.76 -2.36
N VAL A 265 2.77 -3.16 -2.15
CA VAL A 265 2.08 -3.10 -0.86
C VAL A 265 1.31 -4.41 -0.73
N VAL A 266 1.57 -5.19 0.32
CA VAL A 266 1.02 -6.55 0.50
C VAL A 266 -0.51 -6.58 0.35
N SER A 267 -1.23 -5.68 1.01
CA SER A 267 -2.69 -5.59 0.93
C SER A 267 -3.24 -5.17 -0.44
N ILE A 268 -2.40 -4.62 -1.34
CA ILE A 268 -2.73 -4.37 -2.75
C ILE A 268 -2.42 -5.62 -3.61
N SER A 269 -1.31 -6.31 -3.33
CA SER A 269 -0.98 -7.60 -3.95
C SER A 269 -2.10 -8.61 -3.69
N TYR A 270 -2.51 -8.76 -2.43
CA TYR A 270 -3.53 -9.70 -1.96
C TYR A 270 -4.88 -9.03 -1.70
N ALA A 271 -5.27 -8.07 -2.53
CA ALA A 271 -6.48 -7.27 -2.34
C ALA A 271 -7.78 -8.10 -2.30
N ASN A 272 -8.63 -7.80 -1.32
CA ASN A 272 -9.97 -8.35 -1.18
C ASN A 272 -10.99 -7.51 -1.97
N PRO A 273 -11.59 -8.04 -3.06
CA PRO A 273 -12.59 -7.30 -3.82
C PRO A 273 -13.90 -7.06 -3.05
N ASN A 274 -14.10 -7.71 -1.91
CA ASN A 274 -15.26 -7.51 -1.03
C ASN A 274 -14.98 -6.48 0.10
N GLU A 275 -13.79 -5.88 0.11
CA GLU A 275 -13.38 -4.89 1.10
C GLU A 275 -12.56 -3.78 0.45
N VAL A 276 -13.24 -2.94 -0.33
CA VAL A 276 -12.69 -1.70 -0.85
C VAL A 276 -13.59 -0.55 -0.43
N HIS A 277 -13.14 0.25 0.51
CA HIS A 277 -13.83 1.46 0.94
C HIS A 277 -13.44 2.63 0.05
N TRP A 278 -14.43 3.34 -0.49
CA TRP A 278 -14.26 4.57 -1.23
C TRP A 278 -14.63 5.77 -0.37
N CYS A 279 -13.65 6.64 -0.13
CA CYS A 279 -13.79 7.85 0.65
C CYS A 279 -13.72 9.06 -0.29
N ASP A 280 -14.83 9.79 -0.43
CA ASP A 280 -14.84 11.04 -1.20
C ASP A 280 -14.21 12.18 -0.40
N LEU A 281 -13.05 12.66 -0.84
CA LEU A 281 -12.30 13.72 -0.17
C LEU A 281 -12.65 15.12 -0.73
N GLY A 282 -13.66 15.21 -1.59
CA GLY A 282 -14.14 16.43 -2.21
C GLY A 282 -13.25 16.94 -3.34
N GLN A 283 -13.83 17.82 -4.15
CA GLN A 283 -13.22 18.41 -5.35
C GLN A 283 -12.59 17.35 -6.29
N GLY A 284 -13.24 16.20 -6.48
CA GLY A 284 -12.74 15.14 -7.35
C GLY A 284 -11.54 14.36 -6.79
N ALA A 285 -11.11 14.64 -5.56
CA ALA A 285 -10.15 13.80 -4.85
C ALA A 285 -10.86 12.66 -4.11
N ALA A 286 -10.26 11.49 -4.09
CA ALA A 286 -10.79 10.31 -3.41
C ALA A 286 -9.68 9.44 -2.86
N LEU A 287 -10.01 8.67 -1.83
CA LEU A 287 -9.16 7.65 -1.25
C LEU A 287 -9.86 6.30 -1.36
N ALA A 288 -9.20 5.33 -1.98
CA ALA A 288 -9.59 3.93 -1.92
C ALA A 288 -8.78 3.22 -0.84
N VAL A 289 -9.45 2.65 0.17
CA VAL A 289 -8.84 1.86 1.25
C VAL A 289 -9.18 0.40 1.01
N ILE A 290 -8.16 -0.44 0.85
CA ILE A 290 -8.23 -1.79 0.27
C ILE A 290 -7.75 -2.80 1.31
N GLY A 291 -8.65 -3.66 1.77
CA GLY A 291 -8.32 -4.75 2.70
C GLY A 291 -7.67 -5.93 2.00
N ALA A 292 -6.91 -6.73 2.75
CA ALA A 292 -6.36 -7.99 2.25
C ALA A 292 -7.38 -9.13 2.33
N VAL A 293 -7.27 -10.13 1.43
CA VAL A 293 -8.07 -11.36 1.55
C VAL A 293 -7.76 -12.08 2.86
N PRO A 294 -8.72 -12.81 3.45
CA PRO A 294 -8.59 -13.31 4.83
C PRO A 294 -7.31 -14.10 5.14
N HIS A 295 -6.75 -14.82 4.17
CA HIS A 295 -5.54 -15.63 4.37
C HIS A 295 -4.24 -14.81 4.53
N TYR A 296 -4.22 -13.54 4.09
CA TYR A 296 -3.05 -12.63 4.21
C TYR A 296 -3.25 -11.54 5.26
N ARG A 297 -4.27 -11.69 6.12
CA ARG A 297 -4.48 -10.79 7.25
C ARG A 297 -3.45 -11.09 8.34
N MET A 298 -2.94 -10.02 8.97
CA MET A 298 -2.09 -10.13 10.16
C MET A 298 -2.90 -10.66 11.36
N SER A 299 -2.26 -11.02 12.47
CA SER A 299 -3.00 -11.63 13.60
C SER A 299 -3.83 -10.59 14.36
N ILE A 300 -3.17 -9.72 15.14
CA ILE A 300 -3.83 -8.71 15.98
C ILE A 300 -3.91 -7.32 15.34
N GLU A 301 -3.27 -7.16 14.18
CA GLU A 301 -3.30 -5.95 13.36
C GLU A 301 -4.29 -6.10 12.21
N ALA A 302 -4.79 -4.98 11.71
CA ALA A 302 -5.58 -4.88 10.49
C ALA A 302 -4.81 -4.05 9.46
N ASN A 303 -4.31 -4.71 8.41
CA ASN A 303 -3.46 -4.07 7.40
C ASN A 303 -4.25 -3.72 6.14
N TYR A 304 -4.23 -2.45 5.76
CA TYR A 304 -4.86 -1.95 4.56
C TYR A 304 -3.87 -1.24 3.67
N GLY A 305 -4.03 -1.44 2.37
CA GLY A 305 -3.38 -0.66 1.34
C GLY A 305 -4.32 0.47 0.96
N TYR A 306 -3.79 1.55 0.41
CA TYR A 306 -4.64 2.58 -0.13
C TYR A 306 -4.08 3.22 -1.40
N LEU A 307 -5.01 3.76 -2.20
CA LEU A 307 -4.70 4.60 -3.34
C LEU A 307 -5.39 5.95 -3.19
N LEU A 308 -4.63 7.03 -3.31
CA LEU A 308 -5.11 8.39 -3.35
C LEU A 308 -5.25 8.83 -4.81
N LEU A 309 -6.40 9.37 -5.17
CA LEU A 309 -6.72 9.80 -6.52
C LEU A 309 -7.15 11.27 -6.59
N SER A 310 -6.88 11.93 -7.71
CA SER A 310 -7.53 13.20 -8.10
C SER A 310 -8.02 13.09 -9.52
N ASN A 311 -9.33 13.33 -9.74
CA ASN A 311 -9.99 13.17 -11.02
C ASN A 311 -9.69 11.80 -11.66
N GLY A 312 -9.71 10.76 -10.83
CA GLY A 312 -9.45 9.37 -11.23
C GLY A 312 -7.97 9.03 -11.50
N VAL A 313 -7.07 10.02 -11.51
CA VAL A 313 -5.63 9.80 -11.66
C VAL A 313 -5.03 9.34 -10.33
N PRO A 314 -4.26 8.24 -10.28
CA PRO A 314 -3.48 7.84 -9.11
C PRO A 314 -2.42 8.90 -8.78
N ILE A 315 -2.53 9.55 -7.62
CA ILE A 315 -1.60 10.61 -7.20
C ILE A 315 -0.73 10.23 -6.00
N GLY A 316 -1.16 9.24 -5.21
CA GLY A 316 -0.41 8.72 -4.08
C GLY A 316 -0.89 7.35 -3.64
N TYR A 317 -0.15 6.73 -2.74
CA TYR A 317 -0.42 5.39 -2.22
C TYR A 317 0.23 5.20 -0.85
N GLY A 318 -0.07 4.10 -0.19
CA GLY A 318 0.58 3.68 1.04
C GLY A 318 -0.16 2.55 1.72
N GLY A 319 0.14 2.37 3.00
CA GLY A 319 -0.56 1.45 3.88
C GLY A 319 -0.95 2.14 5.18
N VAL A 320 -1.99 1.59 5.81
CA VAL A 320 -2.40 1.89 7.17
C VAL A 320 -2.59 0.58 7.91
N THR A 321 -1.85 0.40 9.00
CA THR A 321 -1.91 -0.79 9.84
C THR A 321 -2.51 -0.39 11.18
N ALA A 322 -3.78 -0.73 11.37
CA ALA A 322 -4.47 -0.45 12.63
C ALA A 322 -4.14 -1.55 13.66
N LEU A 323 -3.69 -1.13 14.84
CA LEU A 323 -3.45 -1.96 16.00
C LEU A 323 -4.20 -1.34 17.17
N PHE A 324 -5.29 -1.97 17.61
CA PHE A 324 -6.11 -1.44 18.70
C PHE A 324 -6.55 0.02 18.46
N ARG A 325 -6.14 0.97 19.31
CA ARG A 325 -6.48 2.40 19.23
C ARG A 325 -5.40 3.24 18.55
N GLN A 326 -4.40 2.62 17.94
CA GLN A 326 -3.36 3.28 17.17
C GLN A 326 -3.31 2.75 15.73
N ALA A 327 -2.69 3.51 14.83
CA ALA A 327 -2.34 3.01 13.50
C ALA A 327 -1.00 3.57 13.02
N ASN A 328 -0.19 2.68 12.46
CA ASN A 328 1.00 3.06 11.70
C ASN A 328 0.59 3.43 10.27
N THR A 329 0.96 4.61 9.79
CA THR A 329 0.68 5.05 8.43
C THR A 329 1.67 6.13 7.99
N GLY A 330 2.06 6.09 6.71
CA GLY A 330 2.79 7.17 6.02
C GLY A 330 2.02 7.61 4.78
N ILE A 331 2.53 8.60 4.04
CA ILE A 331 2.00 9.01 2.73
C ILE A 331 3.10 9.04 1.67
N ASN A 332 2.86 8.34 0.56
CA ASN A 332 3.70 8.44 -0.62
C ASN A 332 2.94 9.17 -1.73
N ILE A 333 3.43 10.35 -2.13
CA ILE A 333 2.95 11.09 -3.30
C ILE A 333 3.90 10.80 -4.46
N PHE A 334 3.36 10.31 -5.59
CA PHE A 334 4.19 10.09 -6.78
C PHE A 334 4.83 11.39 -7.24
N GLU A 335 6.05 11.32 -7.77
CA GLU A 335 6.89 12.47 -8.13
C GLU A 335 6.14 13.53 -8.97
N PRO A 336 5.32 13.17 -9.99
CA PRO A 336 4.59 14.15 -10.79
C PRO A 336 3.71 15.09 -9.95
N PHE A 337 3.11 14.58 -8.87
CA PHE A 337 2.07 15.24 -8.09
C PHE A 337 2.58 15.94 -6.83
N ARG A 338 3.90 15.93 -6.61
CA ARG A 338 4.52 16.72 -5.54
C ARG A 338 4.28 18.22 -5.79
N GLY A 339 3.95 18.96 -4.72
CA GLY A 339 3.51 20.37 -4.80
C GLY A 339 2.02 20.58 -5.07
N SER A 340 1.23 19.50 -5.02
CA SER A 340 -0.25 19.55 -4.94
C SER A 340 -0.74 19.83 -3.51
N GLU A 341 -2.04 19.64 -3.28
CA GLU A 341 -2.72 19.76 -1.97
C GLU A 341 -2.45 18.59 -1.00
N ALA A 342 -1.26 18.00 -1.04
CA ALA A 342 -0.88 16.80 -0.28
C ALA A 342 -1.12 16.91 1.23
N ALA A 343 -0.87 18.08 1.84
CA ALA A 343 -1.11 18.30 3.26
C ALA A 343 -2.60 18.21 3.63
N PHE A 344 -3.48 18.80 2.80
CA PHE A 344 -4.93 18.68 2.99
C PHE A 344 -5.37 17.22 2.84
N LEU A 345 -4.90 16.56 1.77
CA LEU A 345 -5.26 15.16 1.50
C LEU A 345 -4.80 14.24 2.62
N TRP A 346 -3.60 14.43 3.18
CA TRP A 346 -3.13 13.68 4.34
C TRP A 346 -4.10 13.78 5.52
N THR A 347 -4.50 15.01 5.91
CA THR A 347 -5.44 15.18 7.03
C THR A 347 -6.82 14.57 6.73
N ALA A 348 -7.29 14.66 5.49
CA ALA A 348 -8.56 14.04 5.08
C ALA A 348 -8.48 12.50 5.07
N MET A 349 -7.32 11.92 4.73
CA MET A 349 -7.06 10.48 4.81
C MET A 349 -7.04 10.00 6.26
N LEU A 350 -6.33 10.68 7.16
CA LEU A 350 -6.33 10.35 8.58
C LEU A 350 -7.74 10.39 9.17
N ARG A 351 -8.55 11.38 8.78
CA ARG A 351 -9.97 11.44 9.15
C ARG A 351 -10.76 10.22 8.67
N ALA A 352 -10.49 9.74 7.45
CA ALA A 352 -11.11 8.53 6.92
C ALA A 352 -10.66 7.28 7.70
N PHE A 353 -9.37 7.16 8.05
CA PHE A 353 -8.85 6.05 8.85
C PHE A 353 -9.42 6.06 10.28
N HIS A 354 -9.48 7.22 10.93
CA HIS A 354 -10.16 7.38 12.22
C HIS A 354 -11.61 6.90 12.12
N THR A 355 -12.31 7.32 11.07
CA THR A 355 -13.71 6.93 10.85
C THR A 355 -13.85 5.44 10.62
N LEU A 356 -12.99 4.81 9.82
CA LEU A 356 -13.05 3.39 9.45
C LEU A 356 -12.66 2.46 10.60
N PHE A 357 -11.58 2.78 11.31
CA PHE A 357 -10.95 1.86 12.25
C PHE A 357 -11.17 2.23 13.71
N GLY A 358 -11.57 3.48 13.99
CA GLY A 358 -11.76 3.99 15.36
C GLY A 358 -10.44 4.36 16.06
N VAL A 359 -9.32 4.37 15.35
CA VAL A 359 -7.99 4.69 15.88
C VAL A 359 -7.91 6.14 16.35
N ARG A 360 -7.22 6.39 17.46
CA ARG A 360 -7.07 7.71 18.09
C ARG A 360 -5.61 8.17 18.20
N ARG A 361 -4.64 7.31 17.93
CA ARG A 361 -3.22 7.66 17.74
C ARG A 361 -2.77 7.28 16.34
N PHE A 362 -2.11 8.18 15.63
CA PHE A 362 -1.42 7.87 14.38
C PHE A 362 0.08 7.91 14.60
N ILE A 363 0.78 6.93 14.05
CA ILE A 363 2.22 6.75 14.17
C ILE A 363 2.82 6.84 12.77
N VAL A 364 3.89 7.62 12.63
CA VAL A 364 4.73 7.68 11.44
C VAL A 364 6.12 7.23 11.89
N ASN A 365 6.68 6.23 11.22
CA ASN A 365 8.02 5.73 11.56
C ASN A 365 9.15 6.66 11.06
N GLY A 366 10.32 6.56 11.68
CA GLY A 366 11.52 7.32 11.34
C GLY A 366 11.89 7.33 9.85
N TYR A 367 11.79 6.20 9.17
CA TYR A 367 12.13 6.07 7.75
C TYR A 367 11.29 6.97 6.84
N GLN A 368 10.02 7.23 7.20
CA GLN A 368 9.12 8.10 6.43
C GLN A 368 9.55 9.57 6.46
N PHE A 369 10.36 9.99 7.44
CA PHE A 369 10.78 11.39 7.60
C PHE A 369 12.29 11.61 7.73
N GLY A 370 13.11 10.56 7.72
CA GLY A 370 14.54 10.71 7.51
C GLY A 370 15.46 9.57 7.96
N GLU A 371 15.03 8.69 8.86
CA GLU A 371 15.89 7.63 9.42
C GLU A 371 16.30 6.63 8.34
N GLY A 372 17.58 6.59 8.00
CA GLY A 372 18.08 5.80 6.86
C GLY A 372 17.56 6.24 5.48
N ASN A 373 16.81 7.35 5.39
CA ASN A 373 16.18 7.81 4.16
C ASN A 373 16.67 9.22 3.75
N ALA A 374 17.68 9.25 2.90
CA ALA A 374 18.26 10.50 2.41
C ALA A 374 17.29 11.35 1.59
N GLU A 375 16.30 10.75 0.91
CA GLU A 375 15.28 11.50 0.17
C GLU A 375 14.34 12.24 1.11
N ALA A 376 13.86 11.57 2.16
CA ALA A 376 13.01 12.17 3.17
C ALA A 376 13.71 13.37 3.85
N ILE A 377 15.01 13.23 4.16
CA ILE A 377 15.84 14.33 4.68
C ILE A 377 15.91 15.50 3.69
N ARG A 378 16.22 15.24 2.41
CA ARG A 378 16.30 16.31 1.38
C ARG A 378 14.97 17.04 1.19
N SER A 379 13.85 16.33 1.31
CA SER A 379 12.52 16.93 1.16
C SER A 379 12.08 17.76 2.38
N GLY A 380 12.72 17.57 3.54
CA GLY A 380 12.29 18.17 4.80
C GLY A 380 10.99 17.56 5.35
N ALA A 381 10.72 16.29 5.03
CA ALA A 381 9.50 15.55 5.40
C ALA A 381 9.16 15.65 6.91
N TYR A 382 10.16 15.71 7.79
CA TYR A 382 9.96 15.93 9.22
C TYR A 382 9.02 17.12 9.51
N TRP A 383 9.26 18.27 8.86
CA TRP A 383 8.47 19.48 9.05
C TRP A 383 7.09 19.42 8.42
N PHE A 384 6.87 18.52 7.45
CA PHE A 384 5.53 18.25 6.93
C PHE A 384 4.66 17.65 8.03
N TYR A 385 5.11 16.59 8.70
CA TYR A 385 4.37 15.96 9.80
C TYR A 385 4.27 16.87 11.02
N TYR A 386 5.37 17.51 11.43
CA TYR A 386 5.40 18.37 12.61
C TYR A 386 4.37 19.52 12.54
N ARG A 387 4.24 20.16 11.36
CA ARG A 387 3.25 21.25 11.15
C ARG A 387 1.81 20.76 11.20
N LEU A 388 1.56 19.47 11.00
CA LEU A 388 0.24 18.86 11.05
C LEU A 388 -0.12 18.32 12.44
N GLY A 389 0.73 18.58 13.44
CA GLY A 389 0.47 18.23 14.84
C GLY A 389 1.30 17.06 15.37
N PHE A 390 2.03 16.35 14.51
CA PHE A 390 2.82 15.20 14.94
C PHE A 390 4.00 15.61 15.83
N ARG A 391 4.30 14.83 16.86
CA ARG A 391 5.39 15.11 17.80
C ARG A 391 6.24 13.86 18.05
N PRO A 392 7.56 14.01 18.31
CA PRO A 392 8.38 12.89 18.74
C PRO A 392 7.88 12.31 20.06
N VAL A 393 7.90 10.98 20.17
CA VAL A 393 7.60 10.29 21.44
C VAL A 393 8.63 10.66 22.52
N SER A 394 9.91 10.79 22.13
CA SER A 394 10.98 11.16 23.06
C SER A 394 10.83 12.61 23.56
N PRO A 395 10.76 12.86 24.88
CA PRO A 395 10.70 14.21 25.45
C PRO A 395 11.90 15.08 25.06
N THR A 396 13.08 14.46 24.93
CA THR A 396 14.31 15.15 24.52
C THR A 396 14.23 15.61 23.07
N LEU A 397 13.82 14.72 22.16
CA LEU A 397 13.64 15.08 20.75
C LEU A 397 12.52 16.10 20.57
N ASN A 398 11.44 16.01 21.35
CA ASN A 398 10.35 16.98 21.31
C ASN A 398 10.83 18.39 21.71
N LYS A 399 11.63 18.51 22.79
CA LYS A 399 12.27 19.79 23.16
C LYS A 399 13.19 20.33 22.07
N GLN A 400 13.97 19.48 21.41
CA GLN A 400 14.84 19.87 20.30
C GLN A 400 14.04 20.35 19.09
N ALA A 401 13.00 19.62 18.71
CA ALA A 401 12.09 19.96 17.64
C ALA A 401 11.40 21.31 17.88
N ALA A 402 10.93 21.57 19.09
CA ALA A 402 10.30 22.84 19.46
C ALA A 402 11.26 24.03 19.36
N ARG A 403 12.51 23.86 19.79
CA ARG A 403 13.56 24.89 19.65
C ARG A 403 13.84 25.21 18.19
N GLU A 404 14.00 24.18 17.36
CA GLU A 404 14.25 24.35 15.93
C GLU A 404 13.04 24.93 15.19
N ALA A 405 11.82 24.54 15.54
CA ALA A 405 10.59 25.13 15.02
C ALA A 405 10.50 26.63 15.34
N SER A 406 10.85 27.01 16.57
CA SER A 406 10.90 28.41 17.01
C SER A 406 11.95 29.21 16.25
N ARG A 407 13.10 28.60 15.92
CA ARG A 407 14.11 29.20 15.04
C ARG A 407 13.56 29.43 13.63
N LEU A 408 12.91 28.42 13.05
CA LEU A 408 12.33 28.47 11.70
C LEU A 408 11.17 29.46 11.55
N ALA A 409 10.49 29.81 12.65
CA ALA A 409 9.42 30.80 12.66
C ALA A 409 9.93 32.25 12.51
N LYS A 410 11.23 32.51 12.72
CA LYS A 410 11.81 33.85 12.62
C LYS A 410 11.95 34.28 11.14
N PRO A 411 11.70 35.57 10.81
CA PRO A 411 11.93 36.08 9.46
C PRO A 411 13.36 35.82 8.99
N GLY A 412 13.53 35.35 7.74
CA GLY A 412 14.84 35.06 7.14
C GLY A 412 15.54 33.79 7.65
N ALA A 413 14.88 32.97 8.47
CA ALA A 413 15.48 31.74 8.98
C ALA A 413 15.84 30.76 7.85
N GLN A 414 17.09 30.31 7.84
CA GLN A 414 17.54 29.25 6.93
C GLN A 414 16.87 27.91 7.27
N ARG A 415 16.71 27.06 6.24
CA ARG A 415 16.19 25.69 6.41
C ARG A 415 17.04 24.91 7.41
N SER A 416 16.43 23.95 8.11
CA SER A 416 17.16 23.03 8.98
C SER A 416 18.28 22.34 8.22
N SER A 417 19.43 22.19 8.87
CA SER A 417 20.56 21.47 8.28
C SER A 417 20.25 19.98 8.13
N VAL A 418 20.96 19.30 7.23
CA VAL A 418 20.88 17.83 7.08
C VAL A 418 21.19 17.13 8.41
N ALA A 419 22.19 17.61 9.15
CA ALA A 419 22.56 17.04 10.45
C ALA A 419 21.43 17.19 11.48
N THR A 420 20.79 18.35 11.54
CA THR A 420 19.64 18.60 12.41
C THR A 420 18.48 17.67 12.07
N LEU A 421 18.15 17.53 10.77
CA LEU A 421 17.07 16.65 10.34
C LEU A 421 17.36 15.17 10.65
N LYS A 422 18.61 14.72 10.49
CA LYS A 422 19.01 13.36 10.89
C LYS A 422 18.86 13.12 12.39
N ALA A 423 19.24 14.09 13.22
CA ALA A 423 19.09 14.00 14.67
C ALA A 423 17.62 13.95 15.09
N LEU A 424 16.77 14.77 14.47
CA LEU A 424 15.32 14.78 14.72
C LEU A 424 14.61 13.55 14.16
N ALA A 425 15.20 12.86 13.19
CA ALA A 425 14.58 11.72 12.51
C ALA A 425 14.54 10.42 13.34
N GLN A 426 15.13 10.40 14.53
CA GLN A 426 15.23 9.19 15.37
C GLN A 426 13.89 8.83 16.02
N GLY A 427 13.47 7.57 15.89
CA GLY A 427 12.24 7.05 16.48
C GLY A 427 10.97 7.51 15.76
N ASP A 428 9.84 7.47 16.46
CA ASP A 428 8.52 7.72 15.85
C ASP A 428 7.99 9.13 16.12
N LEU A 429 7.20 9.61 15.15
CA LEU A 429 6.33 10.77 15.30
C LEU A 429 4.89 10.30 15.52
N VAL A 430 4.24 10.82 16.57
CA VAL A 430 2.86 10.47 16.92
C VAL A 430 1.93 11.67 16.83
N LEU A 431 0.68 11.41 16.44
CA LEU A 431 -0.43 12.36 16.48
C LEU A 431 -1.58 11.76 17.28
N ASP A 432 -1.83 12.32 18.45
CA ASP A 432 -2.94 11.92 19.31
C ASP A 432 -4.17 12.78 19.04
N LEU A 433 -5.28 12.10 18.81
CA LEU A 433 -6.61 12.70 18.71
C LEU A 433 -7.22 12.87 20.10
N PRO A 434 -8.20 13.77 20.26
CA PRO A 434 -8.92 13.93 21.53
C PRO A 434 -9.44 12.59 22.07
N GLY A 435 -9.20 12.34 23.36
CA GLY A 435 -9.61 11.11 24.04
C GLY A 435 -8.73 9.88 23.81
N PHE A 436 -7.53 10.03 23.24
CA PHE A 436 -6.49 9.01 23.36
C PHE A 436 -5.95 8.98 24.80
N SER A 437 -5.72 7.78 25.35
CA SER A 437 -5.09 7.57 26.66
C SER A 437 -3.73 6.92 26.45
N GLU A 438 -2.70 7.35 27.19
CA GLU A 438 -1.38 6.69 27.13
C GLU A 438 -1.43 5.23 27.60
N GLU A 439 -2.40 4.86 28.45
CA GLU A 439 -2.62 3.46 28.80
C GLU A 439 -3.07 2.61 27.61
N ASP A 440 -3.61 3.23 26.57
CA ASP A 440 -4.03 2.55 25.35
C ASP A 440 -2.90 2.39 24.31
N HIS A 441 -1.71 2.91 24.60
CA HIS A 441 -0.55 2.71 23.75
C HIS A 441 -0.11 1.24 23.79
N PHE A 442 0.00 0.63 22.61
CA PHE A 442 0.57 -0.69 22.43
C PHE A 442 1.89 -0.58 21.68
N ASP A 443 2.99 -0.92 22.34
CA ASP A 443 4.31 -0.86 21.72
C ASP A 443 4.46 -1.98 20.68
N GLU A 444 4.60 -1.60 19.40
CA GLU A 444 4.70 -2.53 18.27
C GLU A 444 5.95 -3.42 18.36
N THR A 445 6.97 -3.02 19.15
CA THR A 445 8.14 -3.85 19.41
C THR A 445 7.84 -5.10 20.23
N LEU A 446 6.62 -5.22 20.79
CA LEU A 446 6.13 -6.39 21.54
C LEU A 446 5.55 -7.50 20.64
N LEU A 447 5.31 -7.22 19.36
CA LEU A 447 4.70 -8.18 18.42
C LEU A 447 5.54 -9.46 18.21
N PRO A 448 6.89 -9.41 18.14
CA PRO A 448 7.71 -10.62 18.09
C PRO A 448 7.55 -11.49 19.35
N GLN A 449 7.51 -10.90 20.54
CA GLN A 449 7.33 -11.61 21.82
C GLN A 449 5.94 -12.25 21.89
N LEU A 450 4.91 -11.55 21.38
CA LEU A 450 3.56 -12.11 21.23
C LEU A 450 3.59 -13.39 20.39
N GLY A 451 4.23 -13.35 19.23
CA GLY A 451 4.37 -14.50 18.34
C GLY A 451 5.13 -15.66 18.99
N ALA A 452 6.26 -15.37 19.66
CA ALA A 452 7.07 -16.37 20.35
C ALA A 452 6.30 -17.06 21.49
N ARG A 453 5.58 -16.29 22.31
CA ARG A 453 4.75 -16.86 23.39
C ARG A 453 3.59 -17.68 22.86
N ALA A 454 2.89 -17.21 21.84
CA ALA A 454 1.84 -17.99 21.20
C ALA A 454 2.38 -19.32 20.64
N ALA A 455 3.59 -19.32 20.05
CA ALA A 455 4.26 -20.53 19.59
C ALA A 455 4.59 -21.48 20.75
N GLY A 456 5.07 -20.97 21.89
CA GLY A 456 5.32 -21.74 23.11
C GLY A 456 4.05 -22.37 23.67
N MET A 457 2.93 -21.63 23.72
CA MET A 457 1.64 -22.16 24.16
C MET A 457 1.16 -23.32 23.27
N LEU A 458 1.31 -23.19 21.95
CA LEU A 458 0.98 -24.27 21.01
C LEU A 458 1.89 -25.50 21.21
N ALA A 459 3.17 -25.29 21.49
CA ALA A 459 4.14 -26.37 21.71
C ALA A 459 3.92 -27.12 23.03
N ALA A 460 3.34 -26.46 24.03
CA ALA A 460 3.01 -27.07 25.32
C ALA A 460 1.79 -28.00 25.27
N GLU A 461 0.99 -27.95 24.20
CA GLU A 461 -0.10 -28.91 24.00
C GLU A 461 0.47 -30.27 23.56
N PRO A 462 0.11 -31.39 24.23
CA PRO A 462 0.66 -32.72 23.94
C PRO A 462 0.02 -33.34 22.69
N LEU A 463 0.12 -32.65 21.54
CA LEU A 463 -0.49 -33.00 20.27
C LEU A 463 0.51 -32.81 19.13
N ALA A 464 0.67 -33.84 18.29
CA ALA A 464 1.56 -33.76 17.13
C ALA A 464 1.10 -32.75 16.07
N SER A 465 -0.21 -32.55 15.94
CA SER A 465 -0.79 -31.60 14.97
C SER A 465 -0.89 -30.21 15.57
N ARG A 466 -0.21 -29.22 14.96
CA ARG A 466 -0.35 -27.80 15.33
C ARG A 466 -1.79 -27.30 15.21
N ALA A 467 -2.53 -27.75 14.20
CA ALA A 467 -3.94 -27.40 14.03
C ALA A 467 -4.81 -27.96 15.16
N ALA A 468 -4.50 -29.17 15.65
CA ALA A 468 -5.20 -29.75 16.80
C ALA A 468 -4.86 -29.02 18.11
N ALA A 469 -3.60 -28.62 18.30
CA ALA A 469 -3.17 -27.79 19.44
C ALA A 469 -3.89 -26.43 19.45
N GLU A 470 -3.97 -25.77 18.30
CA GLU A 470 -4.72 -24.51 18.14
C GLU A 470 -6.19 -24.68 18.50
N GLN A 471 -6.85 -25.72 17.97
CA GLN A 471 -8.25 -25.99 18.28
C GLN A 471 -8.47 -26.28 19.77
N ARG A 472 -7.57 -27.02 20.42
CA ARG A 472 -7.66 -27.31 21.86
C ARG A 472 -7.52 -26.06 22.72
N LEU A 473 -6.59 -25.16 22.37
CA LEU A 473 -6.48 -23.85 23.03
C LEU A 473 -7.74 -23.01 22.81
N ALA A 474 -8.29 -23.02 21.60
CA ALA A 474 -9.53 -22.32 21.27
C ALA A 474 -10.72 -22.82 22.11
N ASP A 475 -10.89 -24.13 22.25
CA ASP A 475 -11.97 -24.72 23.03
C ASP A 475 -11.82 -24.40 24.53
N ARG A 476 -10.58 -24.44 25.05
CA ARG A 476 -10.28 -24.05 26.45
C ARG A 476 -10.60 -22.58 26.70
N LEU A 477 -10.15 -21.69 25.81
CA LEU A 477 -10.42 -20.25 25.90
C LEU A 477 -11.93 -19.97 25.79
N ALA A 478 -12.63 -20.63 24.86
CA ALA A 478 -14.08 -20.52 24.71
C ALA A 478 -14.81 -20.87 26.01
N ALA A 479 -14.42 -21.97 26.68
CA ALA A 479 -14.98 -22.35 27.97
C ALA A 479 -14.75 -21.28 29.05
N THR A 480 -13.52 -20.77 29.18
CA THR A 480 -13.19 -19.71 30.16
C THR A 480 -13.98 -18.41 29.90
N LEU A 481 -14.21 -18.07 28.63
CA LEU A 481 -15.00 -16.90 28.23
C LEU A 481 -16.52 -17.13 28.34
N GLY A 482 -16.97 -18.33 28.69
CA GLY A 482 -18.39 -18.68 28.84
C GLY A 482 -19.13 -18.97 27.53
N VAL A 483 -18.40 -19.30 26.45
CA VAL A 483 -18.97 -19.72 25.17
C VAL A 483 -19.38 -21.20 25.26
N ARG A 484 -20.68 -21.47 25.32
CA ARG A 484 -21.23 -22.83 25.43
C ARG A 484 -21.00 -23.69 24.19
N SER A 485 -21.04 -23.10 23.00
CA SER A 485 -20.82 -23.81 21.74
C SER A 485 -20.44 -22.86 20.63
N MET A 486 -19.45 -23.26 19.83
CA MET A 486 -19.05 -22.58 18.60
C MET A 486 -19.65 -23.23 17.34
N LYS A 487 -20.37 -24.37 17.45
CA LYS A 487 -20.82 -25.18 16.30
C LYS A 487 -21.64 -24.39 15.27
N ASN A 488 -22.47 -23.46 15.74
CA ASN A 488 -23.36 -22.65 14.91
C ASN A 488 -22.70 -21.35 14.40
N TRP A 489 -21.46 -21.05 14.79
CA TRP A 489 -20.75 -19.89 14.25
C TRP A 489 -20.34 -20.14 12.80
N PRO A 490 -20.32 -19.11 11.94
CA PRO A 490 -19.72 -19.22 10.62
C PRO A 490 -18.31 -19.81 10.66
N ARG A 491 -17.96 -20.64 9.67
CA ARG A 491 -16.64 -21.33 9.60
C ARG A 491 -15.47 -20.35 9.69
N ALA A 492 -15.59 -19.18 9.06
CA ALA A 492 -14.56 -18.15 9.08
C ALA A 492 -14.35 -17.55 10.48
N GLU A 493 -15.42 -17.29 11.23
CA GLU A 493 -15.33 -16.82 12.61
C GLU A 493 -14.71 -17.87 13.54
N ARG A 494 -15.07 -19.16 13.39
CA ARG A 494 -14.45 -20.24 14.17
C ARG A 494 -12.94 -20.32 13.94
N ARG A 495 -12.52 -20.25 12.67
CA ARG A 495 -11.09 -20.24 12.30
C ARG A 495 -10.37 -19.02 12.88
N ALA A 496 -10.99 -17.85 12.79
CA ALA A 496 -10.40 -16.63 13.31
C ALA A 496 -10.28 -16.65 14.84
N PHE A 497 -11.28 -17.19 15.53
CA PHE A 497 -11.23 -17.41 16.97
C PHE A 497 -10.08 -18.36 17.35
N ALA A 498 -9.93 -19.48 16.63
CA ALA A 498 -8.86 -20.44 16.86
C ALA A 498 -7.48 -19.84 16.61
N MET A 499 -7.29 -19.14 15.48
CA MET A 499 -6.06 -18.43 15.12
C MET A 499 -5.62 -17.43 16.21
N LEU A 500 -6.56 -16.73 16.84
CA LEU A 500 -6.26 -15.75 17.90
C LEU A 500 -6.11 -16.38 19.28
N ALA A 501 -6.53 -17.63 19.48
CA ALA A 501 -6.65 -18.24 20.81
C ALA A 501 -5.33 -18.27 21.57
N ALA A 502 -4.23 -18.65 20.89
CA ALA A 502 -2.90 -18.70 21.52
C ALA A 502 -2.41 -17.31 21.95
N ALA A 503 -2.58 -16.30 21.10
CA ALA A 503 -2.18 -14.92 21.41
C ALA A 503 -3.01 -14.32 22.56
N VAL A 504 -4.32 -14.55 22.56
CA VAL A 504 -5.22 -14.07 23.60
C VAL A 504 -4.98 -14.78 24.93
N SER A 505 -4.69 -16.08 24.92
CA SER A 505 -4.49 -16.89 26.13
C SER A 505 -3.20 -16.57 26.90
N ILE A 506 -2.35 -15.67 26.39
CA ILE A 506 -1.21 -15.11 27.14
C ILE A 506 -1.71 -14.33 28.36
N VAL A 507 -2.88 -13.70 28.26
CA VAL A 507 -3.50 -13.01 29.37
C VAL A 507 -4.17 -14.04 30.29
N PRO A 508 -3.81 -14.10 31.58
CA PRO A 508 -4.42 -15.04 32.52
C PRO A 508 -5.81 -14.57 33.00
N ASP A 509 -6.50 -15.46 33.72
CA ASP A 509 -7.63 -15.14 34.59
C ASP A 509 -8.84 -14.40 33.97
N PHE A 510 -9.18 -14.72 32.72
CA PHE A 510 -10.42 -14.22 32.09
C PHE A 510 -11.70 -14.53 32.89
N ALA A 511 -11.68 -15.49 33.82
CA ALA A 511 -12.80 -15.77 34.71
C ALA A 511 -13.18 -14.58 35.60
N ASN A 512 -12.19 -13.74 35.98
CA ASN A 512 -12.37 -12.56 36.81
C ASN A 512 -12.88 -11.35 36.02
N TRP A 513 -12.89 -11.44 34.69
CA TRP A 513 -13.38 -10.35 33.84
C TRP A 513 -14.89 -10.25 33.90
N ASN A 514 -15.39 -9.02 33.81
CA ASN A 514 -16.82 -8.80 33.81
C ASN A 514 -17.45 -9.34 32.51
N ARG A 515 -18.78 -9.49 32.52
CA ARG A 515 -19.51 -10.07 31.38
C ARG A 515 -19.34 -9.25 30.09
N ALA A 516 -19.34 -7.93 30.18
CA ALA A 516 -19.22 -7.06 29.01
C ALA A 516 -17.83 -7.15 28.37
N GLU A 517 -16.77 -7.23 29.16
CA GLU A 517 -15.39 -7.40 28.67
C GLU A 517 -15.21 -8.72 27.91
N ARG A 518 -15.69 -9.83 28.49
CA ARG A 518 -15.66 -11.14 27.84
C ARG A 518 -16.46 -11.13 26.52
N GLN A 519 -17.64 -10.51 26.52
CA GLN A 519 -18.45 -10.39 25.31
C GLN A 519 -17.77 -9.56 24.22
N SER A 520 -17.13 -8.44 24.58
CA SER A 520 -16.34 -7.63 23.64
C SER A 520 -15.15 -8.39 23.08
N LEU A 521 -14.45 -9.17 23.91
CA LEU A 521 -13.34 -10.03 23.46
C LEU A 521 -13.82 -11.10 22.47
N ILE A 522 -14.90 -11.83 22.78
CA ILE A 522 -15.49 -12.82 21.88
C ILE A 522 -15.89 -12.16 20.55
N ALA A 523 -16.55 -10.99 20.61
CA ALA A 523 -16.98 -10.26 19.43
C ALA A 523 -15.78 -9.84 18.57
N MET A 524 -14.70 -9.34 19.19
CA MET A 524 -13.46 -8.97 18.49
C MET A 524 -12.83 -10.18 17.80
N MET A 525 -12.67 -11.30 18.50
CA MET A 525 -12.06 -12.51 17.92
C MET A 525 -12.87 -13.06 16.74
N ARG A 526 -14.21 -13.04 16.85
CA ARG A 526 -15.10 -13.44 15.75
C ARG A 526 -15.02 -12.48 14.57
N ALA A 527 -14.96 -11.17 14.82
CA ALA A 527 -14.90 -10.14 13.79
C ALA A 527 -13.69 -10.28 12.87
N LYS A 528 -12.60 -10.91 13.33
CA LYS A 528 -11.43 -11.21 12.49
C LYS A 528 -11.75 -12.14 11.31
N GLY A 529 -12.79 -12.97 11.46
CA GLY A 529 -13.30 -13.87 10.43
C GLY A 529 -14.37 -13.25 9.51
N HIS A 530 -14.75 -11.98 9.72
CA HIS A 530 -15.73 -11.32 8.87
C HIS A 530 -15.18 -11.04 7.47
N ALA A 531 -16.08 -10.80 6.51
CA ALA A 531 -15.69 -10.40 5.16
C ALA A 531 -14.91 -9.07 5.18
N GLN A 532 -15.27 -8.16 6.08
CA GLN A 532 -14.58 -6.90 6.32
C GLN A 532 -13.73 -6.96 7.59
N GLU A 533 -12.41 -6.83 7.48
CA GLU A 533 -11.50 -6.73 8.62
C GLU A 533 -11.68 -5.42 9.40
N SER A 534 -12.35 -4.42 8.82
CA SER A 534 -12.61 -3.15 9.51
C SER A 534 -13.52 -3.34 10.73
N ASP A 535 -14.35 -4.40 10.72
CA ASP A 535 -15.13 -4.84 11.88
C ASP A 535 -14.21 -5.28 13.03
N PHE A 536 -13.14 -6.03 12.72
CA PHE A 536 -12.13 -6.42 13.71
C PHE A 536 -11.41 -5.20 14.28
N ALA A 537 -10.94 -4.29 13.43
CA ALA A 537 -10.27 -3.06 13.88
C ALA A 537 -11.16 -2.26 14.84
N ARG A 538 -12.44 -2.07 14.49
CA ARG A 538 -13.42 -1.39 15.36
C ARG A 538 -13.68 -2.15 16.66
N ALA A 539 -13.84 -3.47 16.59
CA ALA A 539 -14.07 -4.28 17.78
C ALA A 539 -12.86 -4.22 18.72
N ALA A 540 -11.63 -4.22 18.19
CA ALA A 540 -10.41 -4.07 18.96
C ALA A 540 -10.42 -2.79 19.81
N THR A 541 -10.85 -1.64 19.25
CA THR A 541 -10.96 -0.37 20.01
C THR A 541 -11.88 -0.45 21.23
N LYS A 542 -12.79 -1.43 21.28
CA LYS A 542 -13.75 -1.67 22.36
C LYS A 542 -13.27 -2.73 23.36
N THR A 543 -12.05 -3.22 23.21
CA THR A 543 -11.46 -4.27 24.06
C THR A 543 -10.19 -3.78 24.79
N PRO A 544 -10.18 -2.59 25.44
CA PRO A 544 -8.97 -2.00 26.01
C PRO A 544 -8.31 -2.88 27.08
N HIS A 545 -9.10 -3.60 27.88
CA HIS A 545 -8.58 -4.48 28.94
C HIS A 545 -7.64 -5.55 28.35
N LEU A 546 -7.99 -6.15 27.21
CA LEU A 546 -7.12 -7.13 26.54
C LEU A 546 -5.78 -6.53 26.15
N PHE A 547 -5.78 -5.42 25.41
CA PHE A 547 -4.53 -4.87 24.87
C PHE A 547 -3.62 -4.34 25.98
N ARG A 548 -4.19 -3.78 27.06
CA ARG A 548 -3.44 -3.34 28.24
C ARG A 548 -2.82 -4.52 28.98
N ALA A 549 -3.61 -5.57 29.27
CA ALA A 549 -3.12 -6.77 29.93
C ALA A 549 -2.06 -7.48 29.08
N LEU A 550 -2.29 -7.60 27.77
CA LEU A 550 -1.33 -8.20 26.85
C LEU A 550 -0.01 -7.43 26.82
N ALA A 551 -0.05 -6.09 26.75
CA ALA A 551 1.17 -5.27 26.80
C ALA A 551 1.92 -5.44 28.14
N GLN A 552 1.20 -5.56 29.26
CA GLN A 552 1.79 -5.81 30.58
C GLN A 552 2.47 -7.18 30.63
N GLU A 553 1.77 -8.24 30.21
CA GLU A 553 2.28 -9.61 30.21
C GLU A 553 3.50 -9.77 29.30
N LEU A 554 3.50 -9.15 28.13
CA LEU A 554 4.63 -9.23 27.19
C LEU A 554 5.88 -8.50 27.72
N LYS A 555 5.70 -7.43 28.50
CA LYS A 555 6.80 -6.72 29.16
C LYS A 555 7.37 -7.49 30.34
N SER A 556 6.52 -8.14 31.16
CA SER A 556 6.92 -8.82 32.40
C SER A 556 7.76 -10.09 32.20
N GLY A 557 7.76 -10.66 31.00
CA GLY A 557 8.57 -11.84 30.67
C GLY A 557 9.28 -11.69 29.33
N SER A 558 9.78 -10.49 29.05
CA SER A 558 10.99 -10.37 28.23
C SER A 558 12.16 -10.80 29.11
N PRO A 559 13.09 -11.65 28.61
CA PRO A 559 14.25 -12.09 29.39
C PRO A 559 15.11 -10.94 29.92
#